data_AF-A0A6B4JPR3-F1
#
_entry.id   AF-A0A6B4JPR3-F1
#
_cell.length_a   1.000
_cell.length_b   1.000
_cell.length_c   1.000
_cell.angle_alpha   90.00
_cell.angle_beta   90.00
_cell.angle_gamma   90.00
#
_symmetry.space_group_name_H-M   'P 1'
#
loop_
_entity.id
_entity.type
_entity.pdbx_description
1 polymer ?
#
loop_
_entity_poly.entity_id
_entity_poly.type
_entity_poly.pdbx_seq_one_letter_code
_entity_poly.pdbx_strand_id
1 'polypeptide(L)'
;MDELPSERSLYFHTLIFNKSAGVNSIWGYMPSPKTLLGYFQHSFLQEAFYKWIHGKEGLVTKVPSLPVEAIVREGEKLKKINKDIAKKMKYDYEKLNSLWDAPVSKLNLEVKKFIRDFNVRWSGDSNKFIYVKIFKDAKELGDFVVSSSLITSTEKELEKKIGVSLEEWKYICENAAKDKTKGEKFRKILLKKLTEVF
;
A
#
# COMPACT_ATOMS: atom_id res chain seq x y z
N MET A 1 -8.05 -6.24 -9.99
CA MET A 1 -6.69 -6.08 -10.57
C MET A 1 -6.58 -7.14 -11.64
N ASP A 2 -7.16 -6.84 -12.80
CA ASP A 2 -7.61 -7.89 -13.73
C ASP A 2 -6.59 -8.10 -14.85
N GLU A 3 -5.83 -7.06 -15.16
CA GLU A 3 -4.66 -7.09 -16.03
C GLU A 3 -3.46 -7.75 -15.35
N LEU A 4 -2.62 -8.40 -16.15
CA LEU A 4 -1.34 -8.96 -15.72
C LEU A 4 -0.27 -7.86 -15.66
N PRO A 5 0.81 -8.05 -14.87
CA PRO A 5 1.86 -7.06 -14.82
C PRO A 5 2.57 -6.98 -16.17
N SER A 6 3.05 -5.78 -16.50
CA SER A 6 3.85 -5.49 -17.69
C SER A 6 5.05 -4.62 -17.30
N GLU A 7 5.92 -4.32 -18.27
CA GLU A 7 7.08 -3.45 -18.05
C GLU A 7 6.69 -2.01 -17.65
N ARG A 8 5.44 -1.61 -17.93
CA ARG A 8 4.90 -0.29 -17.56
C ARG A 8 4.24 -0.29 -16.19
N SER A 9 4.03 -1.46 -15.59
CA SER A 9 3.37 -1.57 -14.30
C SER A 9 4.20 -0.93 -13.19
N LEU A 10 3.52 -0.27 -12.27
CA LEU A 10 4.09 0.29 -11.06
C LEU A 10 3.73 -0.62 -9.89
N TYR A 11 4.73 -1.00 -9.11
CA TYR A 11 4.59 -1.95 -8.02
C TYR A 11 4.60 -1.19 -6.70
N PHE A 12 3.81 -1.65 -5.73
CA PHE A 12 3.70 -0.98 -4.45
C PHE A 12 3.46 -1.95 -3.29
N HIS A 13 3.79 -1.45 -2.10
CA HIS A 13 3.43 -2.04 -0.82
C HIS A 13 2.81 -0.94 0.04
N THR A 14 1.64 -1.20 0.62
CA THR A 14 1.02 -0.32 1.62
C THR A 14 0.89 -1.07 2.93
N LEU A 15 1.23 -0.40 4.03
CA LEU A 15 1.19 -0.95 5.37
C LEU A 15 0.48 0.04 6.30
N ILE A 16 -0.62 -0.40 6.92
CA ILE A 16 -1.34 0.32 7.98
C ILE A 16 -1.20 -0.54 9.23
N PHE A 17 -0.50 -0.01 10.23
CA PHE A 17 -0.33 -0.70 11.50
C PHE A 17 -1.05 0.06 12.60
N ASN A 18 -1.76 -0.69 13.43
CA ASN A 18 -2.30 -0.21 14.69
C ASN A 18 -2.29 -1.36 15.70
N LYS A 19 -1.61 -1.17 16.84
CA LYS A 19 -1.47 -2.19 17.88
C LYS A 19 -2.80 -2.78 18.36
N SER A 20 -3.88 -2.00 18.34
CA SER A 20 -5.22 -2.43 18.76
C SER A 20 -6.09 -2.99 17.63
N ALA A 21 -5.77 -2.66 16.37
CA ALA A 21 -6.56 -3.06 15.20
C ALA A 21 -5.80 -3.93 14.20
N GLY A 22 -4.61 -4.41 14.56
CA GLY A 22 -3.81 -5.30 13.73
C GLY A 22 -3.03 -4.59 12.63
N VAL A 23 -2.81 -5.34 11.55
CA VAL A 23 -1.98 -4.93 10.42
C VAL A 23 -2.76 -5.11 9.13
N ASN A 24 -2.72 -4.10 8.28
CA ASN A 24 -3.12 -4.22 6.88
C ASN A 24 -1.90 -4.00 5.99
N SER A 25 -1.40 -5.07 5.39
CA SER A 25 -0.23 -5.14 4.53
C SER A 25 -0.67 -5.62 3.15
N ILE A 26 -0.70 -4.72 2.17
CA ILE A 26 -1.16 -5.01 0.80
C ILE A 26 0.00 -4.86 -0.16
N TRP A 27 0.18 -5.87 -0.99
CA TRP A 27 1.13 -5.88 -2.10
C TRP A 27 0.37 -5.80 -3.41
N GLY A 28 0.83 -4.98 -4.34
CA GLY A 28 0.11 -4.82 -5.59
C GLY A 28 0.91 -4.17 -6.69
N TYR A 29 0.27 -4.07 -7.85
CA TYR A 29 0.76 -3.29 -8.97
C TYR A 29 -0.41 -2.60 -9.69
N MET A 30 -0.09 -1.56 -10.43
CA MET A 30 -1.02 -0.78 -11.25
C MET A 30 -0.47 -0.61 -12.66
N PRO A 31 -1.31 -0.62 -13.70
CA PRO A 31 -0.85 -0.55 -15.09
C PRO A 31 -0.33 0.83 -15.49
N SER A 32 -0.67 1.89 -14.73
CA SER A 32 -0.23 3.24 -15.02
C SER A 32 -0.10 4.11 -13.76
N PRO A 33 0.69 5.21 -13.82
CA PRO A 33 0.76 6.19 -12.74
C PRO A 33 -0.60 6.80 -12.37
N LYS A 34 -1.51 7.00 -13.34
CA LYS A 34 -2.86 7.52 -13.07
C LYS A 34 -3.71 6.53 -12.28
N THR A 35 -3.65 5.25 -12.62
CA THR A 35 -4.36 4.21 -11.87
C THR A 35 -3.82 4.09 -10.44
N LEU A 36 -2.50 4.22 -10.26
CA LEU A 36 -1.89 4.25 -8.94
C LEU A 36 -2.31 5.49 -8.13
N LEU A 37 -2.36 6.67 -8.76
CA LEU A 37 -2.88 7.88 -8.16
C LEU A 37 -4.32 7.69 -7.67
N GLY A 38 -5.19 7.16 -8.54
CA GLY A 38 -6.59 6.89 -8.21
C GLY A 38 -6.74 5.88 -7.06
N TYR A 39 -5.93 4.81 -7.05
CA TYR A 39 -5.90 3.88 -5.91
C TYR A 39 -5.53 4.58 -4.61
N PHE A 40 -4.47 5.41 -4.62
CA PHE A 40 -4.06 6.11 -3.42
C PHE A 40 -5.15 7.06 -2.90
N GLN A 41 -5.70 7.90 -3.78
CA GLN A 41 -6.67 8.91 -3.38
C GLN A 41 -8.03 8.32 -2.96
N HIS A 42 -8.55 7.35 -3.71
CA HIS A 42 -9.94 6.91 -3.58
C HIS A 42 -10.12 5.58 -2.85
N SER A 43 -9.04 4.82 -2.61
CA SER A 43 -9.12 3.56 -1.86
C SER A 43 -8.22 3.59 -0.63
N PHE A 44 -6.92 3.83 -0.83
CA PHE A 44 -5.95 3.71 0.25
C PHE A 44 -6.11 4.79 1.33
N LEU A 45 -6.20 6.08 0.96
CA LEU A 45 -6.32 7.15 1.97
C LEU A 45 -7.61 6.99 2.79
N GLN A 46 -8.70 6.61 2.15
CA GLN A 46 -9.97 6.32 2.82
C GLN A 46 -9.80 5.24 3.89
N GLU A 47 -9.25 4.09 3.53
CA GLU A 47 -9.02 2.99 4.46
C GLU A 47 -8.01 3.36 5.56
N ALA A 48 -6.87 3.93 5.17
CA ALA A 48 -5.80 4.28 6.09
C ALA A 48 -6.26 5.30 7.14
N PHE A 49 -6.97 6.35 6.73
CA PHE A 49 -7.45 7.37 7.66
C PHE A 49 -8.59 6.87 8.54
N TYR A 50 -9.50 6.07 7.99
CA TYR A 50 -10.56 5.46 8.80
C TYR A 50 -9.96 4.54 9.88
N LYS A 51 -9.03 3.65 9.52
CA LYS A 51 -8.33 2.79 10.48
C LYS A 51 -7.46 3.58 11.46
N TRP A 52 -6.89 4.70 11.05
CA TRP A 52 -6.14 5.59 11.95
C TRP A 52 -7.03 6.22 13.05
N ILE A 53 -8.25 6.60 12.68
CA ILE A 53 -9.23 7.24 13.57
C ILE A 53 -9.88 6.22 14.50
N HIS A 54 -10.36 5.10 13.94
CA HIS A 54 -11.19 4.13 14.66
C HIS A 54 -10.42 2.93 15.21
N GLY A 55 -9.22 2.63 14.71
CA GLY A 55 -8.46 1.45 15.12
C GLY A 55 -7.99 1.46 16.58
N LYS A 56 -8.05 2.60 17.26
CA LYS A 56 -7.78 2.66 18.71
C LYS A 56 -8.84 1.94 19.55
N GLU A 57 -10.04 1.76 19.01
CA GLU A 57 -11.20 1.20 19.72
C GLU A 57 -11.33 -0.32 19.54
N GLY A 58 -10.40 -0.92 18.80
CA GLY A 58 -10.38 -2.34 18.48
C GLY A 58 -10.34 -2.58 16.98
N LEU A 59 -10.61 -3.83 16.60
CA LEU A 59 -10.47 -4.27 15.22
C LEU A 59 -11.48 -3.58 14.28
N VAL A 60 -10.97 -3.01 13.19
CA VAL A 60 -11.78 -2.41 12.12
C VAL A 60 -11.96 -3.42 11.00
N THR A 61 -13.05 -4.18 11.05
CA THR A 61 -13.38 -5.22 10.06
C THR A 61 -14.06 -4.67 8.80
N LYS A 62 -14.65 -3.48 8.86
CA LYS A 62 -15.34 -2.85 7.74
C LYS A 62 -15.03 -1.36 7.67
N VAL A 63 -14.56 -0.92 6.52
CA VAL A 63 -14.40 0.50 6.19
C VAL A 63 -15.61 0.94 5.36
N PRO A 64 -16.37 1.96 5.78
CA PRO A 64 -17.51 2.45 5.02
C PRO A 64 -17.02 3.17 3.75
N SER A 65 -17.79 3.08 2.67
CA SER A 65 -17.55 3.83 1.43
C SER A 65 -17.91 5.30 1.62
N LEU A 66 -16.99 6.07 2.19
CA LEU A 66 -17.15 7.49 2.48
C LEU A 66 -15.98 8.29 1.89
N PRO A 67 -16.21 9.51 1.40
CA PRO A 67 -15.12 10.42 1.04
C PRO A 67 -14.19 10.69 2.22
N VAL A 68 -12.91 10.96 1.93
CA VAL A 68 -11.90 11.27 2.96
C VAL A 68 -12.32 12.46 3.81
N GLU A 69 -12.93 13.47 3.22
CA GLU A 69 -13.40 14.68 3.90
C GLU A 69 -14.48 14.36 4.93
N ALA A 70 -15.39 13.43 4.60
CA ALA A 70 -16.44 12.98 5.52
C ALA A 70 -15.83 12.23 6.70
N ILE A 71 -14.88 11.32 6.44
CA ILE A 71 -14.14 10.57 7.47
C ILE A 71 -13.40 11.53 8.41
N VAL A 72 -12.70 12.52 7.87
CA VAL A 72 -11.96 13.51 8.67
C VAL A 72 -12.93 14.34 9.52
N ARG A 73 -14.02 14.84 8.93
CA ARG A 73 -15.02 15.66 9.64
C ARG A 73 -15.67 14.89 10.78
N GLU A 74 -15.98 13.61 10.57
CA GLU A 74 -16.51 12.73 11.61
C GLU A 74 -15.49 12.52 12.72
N GLY A 75 -14.24 12.20 12.37
CA GLY A 75 -13.16 12.03 13.34
C GLY A 75 -12.92 13.26 14.23
N GLU A 76 -13.01 14.47 13.64
CA GLU A 76 -12.96 15.73 14.39
C GLU A 76 -14.18 15.90 15.31
N LYS A 77 -15.40 15.67 14.80
CA LYS A 77 -16.65 15.79 15.56
C LYS A 77 -16.69 14.86 16.76
N LEU A 78 -16.21 13.62 16.57
CA LEU A 78 -16.10 12.60 17.63
C LEU A 78 -14.87 12.77 18.52
N LYS A 79 -14.04 13.80 18.29
CA LYS A 79 -12.79 14.07 19.03
C LYS A 79 -11.79 12.91 19.04
N LYS A 80 -11.84 12.02 18.03
CA LYS A 80 -10.89 10.90 17.86
C LYS A 80 -9.57 11.36 17.26
N ILE A 81 -9.58 12.50 16.57
CA ILE A 81 -8.41 13.20 16.07
C ILE A 81 -8.47 14.69 16.46
N ASN A 82 -7.30 15.32 16.51
CA ASN A 82 -7.18 16.77 16.71
C ASN A 82 -7.11 17.51 15.36
N LYS A 83 -7.16 18.85 15.42
CA LYS A 83 -7.11 19.71 14.22
C LYS A 83 -5.84 19.53 13.38
N ASP A 84 -4.70 19.22 14.00
CA ASP A 84 -3.43 19.02 13.28
C ASP A 84 -3.48 17.76 12.41
N ILE A 85 -3.95 16.64 12.97
CA ILE A 85 -4.15 15.40 12.23
C ILE A 85 -5.18 15.59 11.11
N ALA A 86 -6.30 16.27 11.40
CA ALA A 86 -7.30 16.56 10.39
C ALA A 86 -6.75 17.39 9.22
N LYS A 87 -5.91 18.40 9.52
CA LYS A 87 -5.23 19.22 8.51
C LYS A 87 -4.28 18.38 7.65
N LYS A 88 -3.51 17.46 8.25
CA LYS A 88 -2.62 16.53 7.52
C LYS A 88 -3.40 15.63 6.57
N MET A 89 -4.50 15.03 7.03
CA MET A 89 -5.36 14.16 6.20
C MET A 89 -5.94 14.91 5.00
N LYS A 90 -6.50 16.11 5.23
CA LYS A 90 -7.02 16.97 4.16
C LYS A 90 -5.90 17.38 3.18
N TYR A 91 -4.73 17.74 3.70
CA TYR A 91 -3.57 18.08 2.86
C TYR A 91 -3.16 16.93 1.95
N ASP A 92 -3.09 15.69 2.46
CA ASP A 92 -2.69 14.54 1.65
C ASP A 92 -3.68 14.27 0.52
N TYR A 93 -4.98 14.36 0.81
CA TYR A 93 -6.02 14.21 -0.20
C TYR A 93 -5.94 15.30 -1.28
N GLU A 94 -5.86 16.57 -0.89
CA GLU A 94 -5.73 17.70 -1.83
C GLU A 94 -4.43 17.62 -2.64
N LYS A 95 -3.34 17.16 -2.02
CA LYS A 95 -2.08 16.99 -2.72
C LYS A 95 -2.21 15.95 -3.82
N LEU A 96 -2.83 14.80 -3.56
CA LEU A 96 -3.13 13.80 -4.61
C LEU A 96 -4.09 14.36 -5.66
N ASN A 97 -5.11 15.10 -5.24
CA ASN A 97 -6.07 15.72 -6.15
C ASN A 97 -5.38 16.65 -7.16
N SER A 98 -4.42 17.47 -6.69
CA SER A 98 -3.63 18.36 -7.56
C SER A 98 -2.76 17.65 -8.60
N LEU A 99 -2.50 16.35 -8.43
CA LEU A 99 -1.67 15.58 -9.37
C LEU A 99 -2.45 15.06 -10.59
N TRP A 100 -3.78 15.13 -10.59
CA TRP A 100 -4.58 14.70 -11.76
C TRP A 100 -4.31 15.55 -13.00
N ASP A 101 -4.06 16.84 -12.79
CA ASP A 101 -3.76 17.81 -13.86
C ASP A 101 -2.28 17.82 -14.26
N ALA A 102 -1.43 17.04 -13.57
CA ALA A 102 -0.01 16.99 -13.87
C ALA A 102 0.27 16.22 -15.19
N PRO A 103 1.26 16.67 -15.98
CA PRO A 103 1.71 15.90 -17.15
C PRO A 103 2.14 14.48 -16.75
N VAL A 104 1.72 13.47 -17.54
CA VAL A 104 2.03 12.05 -17.27
C VAL A 104 3.53 11.80 -17.10
N SER A 105 4.37 12.52 -17.86
CA SER A 105 5.83 12.44 -17.77
C SER A 105 6.39 12.85 -16.40
N LYS A 106 5.68 13.70 -15.65
CA LYS A 106 6.05 14.15 -14.31
C LYS A 106 5.35 13.37 -13.20
N LEU A 107 4.23 12.72 -13.51
CA LEU A 107 3.35 12.11 -12.51
C LEU A 107 4.06 11.06 -11.65
N ASN A 108 4.91 10.22 -12.24
CA ASN A 108 5.68 9.22 -11.48
C ASN A 108 6.61 9.88 -10.44
N LEU A 109 7.31 10.94 -10.82
CA LEU A 109 8.20 11.67 -9.92
C LEU A 109 7.41 12.33 -8.78
N GLU A 110 6.28 12.97 -9.10
CA GLU A 110 5.45 13.65 -8.11
C GLU A 110 4.76 12.68 -7.14
N VAL A 111 4.30 11.52 -7.61
CA VAL A 111 3.77 10.45 -6.74
C VAL A 111 4.85 9.92 -5.80
N LYS A 112 6.08 9.70 -6.29
CA LYS A 112 7.21 9.29 -5.45
C LYS A 112 7.55 10.34 -4.38
N LYS A 113 7.56 11.62 -4.73
CA LYS A 113 7.74 12.72 -3.77
C LYS A 113 6.63 12.74 -2.73
N PHE A 114 5.37 12.65 -3.16
CA PHE A 114 4.23 12.56 -2.26
C PHE A 114 4.40 11.42 -1.25
N ILE A 115 4.75 10.21 -1.70
CA ILE A 115 4.91 9.04 -0.84
C ILE A 115 6.02 9.22 0.19
N ARG A 116 7.16 9.80 -0.21
CA ARG A 116 8.24 10.11 0.72
C ARG A 116 7.75 11.05 1.82
N ASP A 117 7.07 12.14 1.44
CA ASP A 117 6.62 13.14 2.40
C ASP A 117 5.44 12.61 3.24
N PHE A 118 4.61 11.73 2.66
CA PHE A 118 3.53 11.00 3.35
C PHE A 118 4.09 10.09 4.43
N ASN A 119 5.12 9.28 4.12
CA ASN A 119 5.76 8.40 5.10
C ASN A 119 6.40 9.17 6.27
N VAL A 120 6.87 10.40 6.03
CA VAL A 120 7.36 11.27 7.12
C VAL A 120 6.21 11.76 7.99
N ARG A 121 5.07 12.17 7.38
CA ARG A 121 3.88 12.62 8.11
C ARG A 121 3.24 11.50 8.95
N TRP A 122 3.30 10.27 8.46
CA TRP A 122 2.62 9.10 9.05
C TRP A 122 3.55 8.03 9.60
N SER A 123 4.83 8.37 9.82
CA SER A 123 5.82 7.51 10.48
C SER A 123 5.34 7.01 11.83
N GLY A 124 4.51 7.82 12.51
CA GLY A 124 3.76 7.42 13.69
C GLY A 124 4.67 7.06 14.87
N ASP A 125 4.29 6.02 15.59
CA ASP A 125 5.03 5.48 16.74
C ASP A 125 4.88 3.95 16.80
N SER A 126 5.35 3.34 17.91
CA SER A 126 5.23 1.89 18.14
C SER A 126 3.78 1.40 18.33
N ASN A 127 2.79 2.29 18.42
CA ASN A 127 1.38 1.93 18.52
C ASN A 127 0.66 2.04 17.18
N LYS A 128 1.05 2.96 16.30
CA LYS A 128 0.45 3.08 14.97
C LYS A 128 1.34 3.82 13.98
N PHE A 129 1.31 3.40 12.72
CA PHE A 129 1.95 4.11 11.61
C PHE A 129 1.27 3.75 10.29
N ILE A 130 1.51 4.56 9.26
CA ILE A 130 1.11 4.26 7.89
C ILE A 130 2.35 4.41 7.01
N TYR A 131 2.58 3.42 6.16
CA TYR A 131 3.74 3.35 5.30
C TYR A 131 3.36 2.93 3.88
N VAL A 132 4.04 3.52 2.90
CA VAL A 132 3.89 3.20 1.48
C VAL A 132 5.27 3.08 0.85
N LYS A 133 5.47 2.07 0.01
CA LYS A 133 6.66 1.92 -0.83
C LYS A 133 6.25 1.67 -2.27
N ILE A 134 6.94 2.31 -3.21
CA ILE A 134 6.88 2.00 -4.64
C ILE A 134 8.17 1.30 -5.03
N PHE A 135 8.05 0.34 -5.92
CA PHE A 135 9.18 -0.37 -6.53
C PHE A 135 9.21 -0.08 -8.03
N LYS A 136 10.42 -0.09 -8.59
CA LYS A 136 10.70 0.10 -10.01
C LYS A 136 10.12 -1.04 -10.84
N ASP A 137 10.22 -2.27 -10.35
CA ASP A 137 9.82 -3.48 -11.06
C ASP A 137 9.45 -4.62 -10.09
N ALA A 138 8.96 -5.73 -10.65
CA ALA A 138 8.58 -6.92 -9.90
C ALA A 138 9.76 -7.55 -9.16
N LYS A 139 10.99 -7.42 -9.70
CA LYS A 139 12.20 -7.95 -9.07
C LYS A 139 12.53 -7.20 -7.79
N GLU A 140 12.57 -5.88 -7.83
CA GLU A 140 12.81 -5.06 -6.64
C GLU A 140 11.76 -5.31 -5.55
N LEU A 141 10.48 -5.47 -5.93
CA LEU A 141 9.44 -5.88 -4.99
C LEU A 141 9.73 -7.25 -4.40
N GLY A 142 10.07 -8.24 -5.24
CA GLY A 142 10.36 -9.61 -4.81
C GLY A 142 11.53 -9.70 -3.83
N ASP A 143 12.62 -8.98 -4.12
CA ASP A 143 13.80 -8.87 -3.26
C ASP A 143 13.44 -8.21 -1.91
N PHE A 144 12.55 -7.21 -1.94
CA PHE A 144 12.06 -6.57 -0.71
C PHE A 144 11.17 -7.49 0.13
N VAL A 145 10.30 -8.29 -0.49
CA VAL A 145 9.50 -9.33 0.21
C VAL A 145 10.41 -10.29 0.96
N VAL A 146 11.46 -10.79 0.29
CA VAL A 146 12.41 -11.73 0.90
C VAL A 146 13.15 -11.05 2.06
N SER A 147 13.82 -9.94 1.80
CA SER A 147 14.63 -9.25 2.81
C SER A 147 13.81 -8.79 4.03
N SER A 148 12.59 -8.29 3.83
CA SER A 148 11.72 -7.88 4.95
C SER A 148 11.18 -9.07 5.75
N SER A 149 10.84 -10.18 5.09
CA SER A 149 10.32 -11.37 5.79
C SER A 149 11.40 -12.06 6.62
N LEU A 150 12.64 -12.09 6.13
CA LEU A 150 13.76 -12.72 6.84
C LEU A 150 14.21 -11.99 8.10
N ILE A 151 13.70 -10.77 8.35
CA ILE A 151 13.91 -10.06 9.62
C ILE A 151 13.17 -10.78 10.76
N THR A 152 12.02 -11.39 10.48
CA THR A 152 11.11 -11.95 11.51
C THR A 152 10.76 -13.42 11.28
N SER A 153 11.28 -14.06 10.24
CA SER A 153 10.97 -15.45 9.88
C SER A 153 12.16 -16.12 9.19
N THR A 154 12.12 -17.43 9.09
CA THR A 154 13.10 -18.23 8.36
C THR A 154 12.74 -18.36 6.87
N GLU A 155 13.73 -18.70 6.04
CA GLU A 155 13.49 -18.98 4.61
C GLU A 155 12.41 -20.05 4.41
N LYS A 156 12.44 -21.13 5.21
CA LYS A 156 11.46 -22.23 5.13
C LYS A 156 10.03 -21.76 5.43
N GLU A 157 9.86 -20.86 6.39
CA GLU A 157 8.54 -20.30 6.72
C GLU A 157 8.03 -19.39 5.60
N LEU A 158 8.92 -18.58 5.02
CA LEU A 158 8.59 -17.75 3.87
C LEU A 158 8.20 -18.59 2.64
N GLU A 159 9.00 -19.60 2.29
CA GLU A 159 8.71 -20.53 1.19
C GLU A 159 7.36 -21.23 1.39
N LYS A 160 7.07 -21.69 2.62
CA LYS A 160 5.77 -22.26 2.97
C LYS A 160 4.64 -21.25 2.79
N LYS A 161 4.85 -19.99 3.17
CA LYS A 161 3.86 -18.91 3.03
C LYS A 161 3.56 -18.60 1.56
N ILE A 162 4.60 -18.41 0.73
CA ILE A 162 4.44 -18.07 -0.70
C ILE A 162 4.08 -19.30 -1.57
N GLY A 163 4.42 -20.50 -1.11
CA GLY A 163 4.10 -21.78 -1.76
C GLY A 163 5.05 -22.18 -2.89
N VAL A 164 6.25 -21.58 -2.94
CA VAL A 164 7.34 -21.88 -3.90
C VAL A 164 8.68 -21.68 -3.19
N SER A 165 9.77 -22.24 -3.75
CA SER A 165 11.11 -21.95 -3.26
C SER A 165 11.51 -20.48 -3.50
N LEU A 166 12.48 -19.96 -2.76
CA LEU A 166 12.99 -18.60 -2.97
C LEU A 166 13.62 -18.43 -4.36
N GLU A 167 14.23 -19.48 -4.90
CA GLU A 167 14.75 -19.51 -6.27
C GLU A 167 13.64 -19.37 -7.32
N GLU A 168 12.56 -20.16 -7.21
CA GLU A 168 11.40 -20.04 -8.12
C GLU A 168 10.69 -18.70 -7.92
N TRP A 169 10.63 -18.17 -6.70
CA TRP A 169 10.09 -16.83 -6.44
C TRP A 169 10.86 -15.75 -7.18
N LYS A 170 12.19 -15.76 -7.07
CA LYS A 170 13.07 -14.82 -7.79
C LYS A 170 12.86 -14.95 -9.31
N TYR A 171 12.83 -16.17 -9.81
CA TYR A 171 12.59 -16.43 -11.24
C TYR A 171 11.21 -15.96 -11.71
N ILE A 172 10.16 -16.13 -10.89
CA ILE A 172 8.82 -15.57 -11.14
C ILE A 172 8.90 -14.04 -11.24
N CYS A 173 9.54 -13.37 -10.29
CA CYS A 173 9.64 -11.91 -10.27
C CYS A 173 10.39 -11.35 -11.49
N GLU A 174 11.49 -11.98 -11.90
CA GLU A 174 12.27 -11.56 -13.07
C GLU A 174 11.53 -11.70 -14.41
N ASN A 175 10.50 -12.57 -14.45
CA ASN A 175 9.74 -12.87 -15.66
C ASN A 175 8.27 -12.44 -15.58
N ALA A 176 7.83 -11.82 -14.48
CA ALA A 176 6.43 -11.48 -14.25
C ALA A 176 5.81 -10.62 -15.37
N ALA A 177 6.59 -9.68 -15.91
CA ALA A 177 6.16 -8.79 -16.99
C ALA A 177 6.36 -9.35 -18.41
N LYS A 178 7.08 -10.48 -18.54
CA LYS A 178 7.54 -11.04 -19.83
C LYS A 178 6.82 -12.32 -20.20
N ASP A 179 6.45 -13.11 -19.20
CA ASP A 179 5.79 -14.40 -19.36
C ASP A 179 4.42 -14.37 -18.67
N LYS A 180 3.37 -14.73 -19.41
CA LYS A 180 1.98 -14.71 -18.93
C LYS A 180 1.79 -15.62 -17.71
N THR A 181 2.35 -16.82 -17.75
CA THR A 181 2.25 -17.81 -16.68
C THR A 181 2.94 -17.32 -15.41
N LYS A 182 4.11 -16.69 -15.55
CA LYS A 182 4.85 -16.10 -14.43
C LYS A 182 4.13 -14.85 -13.89
N GLY A 183 3.57 -14.02 -14.76
CA GLY A 183 2.72 -12.89 -14.35
C GLY A 183 1.48 -13.32 -13.55
N GLU A 184 0.82 -14.40 -13.96
CA GLU A 184 -0.32 -14.99 -13.24
C GLU A 184 0.09 -15.53 -11.87
N LYS A 185 1.20 -16.29 -11.80
CA LYS A 185 1.76 -16.79 -10.55
C LYS A 185 2.14 -15.65 -9.60
N PHE A 186 2.85 -14.65 -10.11
CA PHE A 186 3.24 -13.46 -9.35
C PHE A 186 2.03 -12.75 -8.75
N ARG A 187 1.02 -12.42 -9.57
CA ARG A 187 -0.24 -11.80 -9.10
C ARG A 187 -0.91 -12.64 -8.01
N LYS A 188 -0.99 -13.96 -8.21
CA LYS A 188 -1.62 -14.86 -7.24
C LYS A 188 -0.90 -14.86 -5.90
N ILE A 189 0.44 -14.86 -5.90
CA ILE A 189 1.24 -14.82 -4.66
C ILE A 189 1.04 -13.48 -3.94
N LEU A 190 1.15 -12.35 -4.64
CA LEU A 190 0.94 -11.03 -4.03
C LEU A 190 -0.42 -10.91 -3.34
N LEU A 191 -1.50 -11.22 -4.09
CA LEU A 191 -2.86 -10.93 -3.65
C LEU A 191 -3.42 -11.97 -2.66
N LYS A 192 -2.93 -13.22 -2.68
CA LYS A 192 -3.50 -14.30 -1.85
C LYS A 192 -2.59 -14.86 -0.78
N LYS A 193 -1.27 -14.62 -0.85
CA LYS A 193 -0.29 -15.25 0.03
C LYS A 193 0.49 -14.25 0.88
N LEU A 194 0.78 -13.07 0.32
CA LEU A 194 1.54 -12.03 1.01
C LEU A 194 0.65 -10.96 1.65
N THR A 195 -0.54 -10.74 1.11
CA THR A 195 -1.49 -9.77 1.66
C THR A 195 -2.01 -10.25 3.02
N GLU A 196 -1.85 -9.41 4.03
CA GLU A 196 -2.23 -9.67 5.41
C GLU A 196 -3.19 -8.59 5.86
N VAL A 197 -4.43 -8.96 6.17
CA VAL A 197 -5.45 -8.06 6.68
C VAL A 197 -6.07 -8.73 7.90
N PHE A 198 -5.77 -8.20 9.08
CA PHE A 198 -6.19 -8.76 10.36
C PHE A 198 -6.90 -7.75 11.22
#